data_AF-A0A7G8PD04-F1
#
_entry.id   AF-A0A7G8PD04-F1
#
_cell.length_a   1.000
_cell.length_b   1.000
_cell.length_c   1.000
_cell.angle_alpha   90.00
_cell.angle_beta   90.00
_cell.angle_gamma   90.00
#
_symmetry.space_group_name_H-M   'P 1'
#
loop_
_entity.id
_entity.type
_entity.pdbx_description
1 polymer ?
#
loop_
_entity_poly.entity_id
_entity_poly.type
_entity_poly.pdbx_seq_one_letter_code
_entity_poly.pdbx_strand_id
1 'polypeptide(L)'
;MTTFTAPTTRARDGLVRFAMRLDAVLVGITGIPFVAAADWLSSLTGVPVAVEYGLGVFFLAYGVVVYWLAGRDRVRPGAIATITANALFTVGFVGLAEAGIWPLSTWGYALLFGGALYTAVIGSVQYTGLRRI
;
A
#
# COMPACT_ATOMS: atom_id res chain seq x y z
N MET A 1 36.82 -25.37 -13.21
CA MET A 1 36.83 -23.96 -12.77
C MET A 1 35.38 -23.50 -12.77
N THR A 2 34.70 -23.50 -11.62
CA THR A 2 33.30 -23.12 -11.48
C THR A 2 33.24 -21.66 -11.03
N THR A 3 32.86 -20.77 -11.94
CA THR A 3 32.74 -19.34 -11.67
C THR A 3 31.40 -19.08 -10.97
N PHE A 4 31.43 -18.75 -9.67
CA PHE A 4 30.25 -18.23 -8.98
C PHE A 4 30.04 -16.77 -9.40
N THR A 5 29.10 -16.53 -10.32
CA THR A 5 28.64 -15.17 -10.64
C THR A 5 27.86 -14.65 -9.43
N ALA A 6 28.49 -13.82 -8.59
CA ALA A 6 27.80 -13.15 -7.50
C ALA A 6 26.65 -12.29 -8.07
N PRO A 7 25.44 -12.31 -7.49
CA PRO A 7 24.34 -11.49 -7.97
C PRO A 7 24.77 -10.01 -7.92
N THR A 8 24.66 -9.32 -9.05
CA THR A 8 24.91 -7.88 -9.10
C THR A 8 23.91 -7.15 -8.19
N THR A 9 24.31 -6.03 -7.57
CA THR A 9 23.46 -5.24 -6.66
C THR A 9 22.07 -4.93 -7.24
N ARG A 10 21.99 -4.79 -8.58
CA ARG A 10 20.74 -4.59 -9.33
C ARG A 10 19.77 -5.78 -9.25
N ALA A 11 20.27 -7.01 -9.17
CA ALA A 11 19.47 -8.22 -8.99
C ALA A 11 18.94 -8.36 -7.55
N ARG A 12 19.70 -7.87 -6.56
CA ARG A 12 19.30 -7.89 -5.13
C ARG A 12 18.16 -6.90 -4.83
N ASP A 13 18.23 -5.71 -5.41
CA ASP A 13 17.19 -4.68 -5.25
C ASP A 13 15.94 -4.94 -6.11
N GLY A 14 16.00 -5.85 -7.07
CA GLY A 14 14.96 -6.03 -8.09
C GLY A 14 13.58 -6.33 -7.50
N LEU A 15 13.52 -7.21 -6.51
CA LEU A 15 12.26 -7.61 -5.87
C LEU A 15 11.60 -6.44 -5.11
N VAL A 16 12.37 -5.70 -4.30
CA VAL A 16 11.80 -4.57 -3.54
C VAL A 16 11.33 -3.46 -4.47
N ARG A 17 12.09 -3.16 -5.53
CA ARG A 17 11.71 -2.14 -6.52
C ARG A 17 10.44 -2.54 -7.25
N PHE A 18 10.33 -3.80 -7.65
CA PHE A 18 9.14 -4.34 -8.28
C PHE A 18 7.93 -4.25 -7.33
N ALA A 19 8.07 -4.73 -6.10
CA ALA A 19 6.99 -4.71 -5.11
C ALA A 19 6.51 -3.28 -4.80
N MET A 20 7.43 -2.31 -4.67
CA MET A 20 7.07 -0.91 -4.49
C MET A 20 6.34 -0.33 -5.71
N ARG A 21 6.75 -0.65 -6.94
CA ARG A 21 6.07 -0.17 -8.14
C ARG A 21 4.69 -0.79 -8.30
N LEU A 22 4.56 -2.09 -8.04
CA LEU A 22 3.29 -2.78 -8.06
C LEU A 22 2.34 -2.15 -7.03
N ASP A 23 2.82 -1.98 -5.80
CA ASP A 23 2.05 -1.34 -4.72
C ASP A 23 1.59 0.06 -5.11
N ALA A 24 2.52 0.90 -5.60
CA ALA A 24 2.23 2.25 -6.04
C ALA A 24 1.15 2.33 -7.13
N VAL A 25 1.20 1.42 -8.11
CA VAL A 25 0.21 1.37 -9.20
C VAL A 25 -1.14 0.90 -8.69
N LEU A 26 -1.18 -0.18 -7.89
CA LEU A 26 -2.41 -0.72 -7.34
C LEU A 26 -3.10 0.31 -6.43
N VAL A 27 -2.37 0.88 -5.45
CA VAL A 27 -2.91 1.90 -4.55
C VAL A 27 -3.32 3.15 -5.32
N GLY A 28 -2.50 3.62 -6.27
CA GLY A 28 -2.83 4.78 -7.09
C GLY A 28 -4.12 4.58 -7.89
N ILE A 29 -4.31 3.42 -8.52
CA ILE A 29 -5.55 3.09 -9.24
C ILE A 29 -6.73 3.01 -8.26
N THR A 30 -6.54 2.37 -7.10
CA THR A 30 -7.57 2.28 -6.05
C THR A 30 -8.03 3.65 -5.56
N GLY A 31 -7.16 4.67 -5.54
CA GLY A 31 -7.53 6.03 -5.14
C GLY A 31 -8.54 6.73 -6.06
N ILE A 32 -8.61 6.33 -7.34
CA ILE A 32 -9.49 6.98 -8.33
C ILE A 32 -10.98 6.92 -7.93
N PRO A 33 -11.59 5.75 -7.64
CA PRO A 33 -12.99 5.70 -7.23
C PRO A 33 -13.26 6.42 -5.91
N PHE A 34 -12.31 6.45 -4.97
CA PHE A 34 -12.47 7.16 -3.70
C PHE A 34 -12.58 8.68 -3.89
N VAL A 35 -11.85 9.25 -4.86
CA VAL A 35 -11.96 10.68 -5.19
C VAL A 35 -13.17 10.96 -6.09
N ALA A 36 -13.39 10.11 -7.10
CA ALA A 36 -14.41 10.35 -8.12
C ALA A 36 -15.84 10.05 -7.63
N ALA A 37 -16.00 9.20 -6.63
CA ALA A 37 -17.29 8.69 -6.18
C ALA A 37 -17.37 8.53 -4.64
N ALA A 38 -16.74 9.44 -3.89
CA ALA A 38 -16.68 9.40 -2.42
C ALA A 38 -18.07 9.26 -1.77
N ASP A 39 -19.06 10.04 -2.23
CA ASP A 39 -20.42 10.02 -1.70
C ASP A 39 -21.09 8.65 -1.89
N TRP A 40 -20.93 8.07 -3.08
CA TRP A 40 -21.45 6.76 -3.40
C TRP A 40 -20.75 5.67 -2.59
N LEU A 41 -19.42 5.74 -2.48
CA LEU A 41 -18.64 4.79 -1.69
C LEU A 41 -19.03 4.85 -0.22
N SER A 42 -19.16 6.05 0.35
CA SER A 42 -19.65 6.29 1.70
C SER A 42 -21.05 5.70 1.93
N SER A 43 -21.96 5.85 0.96
CA SER A 43 -23.30 5.26 1.04
C SER A 43 -23.28 3.73 1.06
N LEU A 44 -22.30 3.11 0.40
CA LEU A 44 -22.11 1.67 0.39
C LEU A 44 -21.42 1.16 1.64
N THR A 45 -20.37 1.84 2.11
CA THR A 45 -19.45 1.34 3.14
C THR A 45 -19.90 1.73 4.55
N GLY A 46 -20.61 2.85 4.69
CA GLY A 46 -20.91 3.48 5.97
C GLY A 46 -19.76 4.31 6.55
N VAL A 47 -18.64 4.43 5.82
CA VAL A 47 -17.51 5.30 6.17
C VAL A 47 -17.86 6.75 5.79
N PRO A 48 -17.52 7.78 6.59
CA PRO A 48 -17.83 9.16 6.23
C PRO A 48 -17.19 9.60 4.90
N VAL A 49 -17.94 10.34 4.08
CA VAL A 49 -17.49 10.88 2.77
C VAL A 49 -16.13 11.56 2.86
N ALA A 50 -15.92 12.40 3.88
CA ALA A 50 -14.66 13.13 4.05
C ALA A 50 -13.45 12.18 4.26
N VAL A 51 -13.68 11.03 4.90
CA VAL A 51 -12.65 10.01 5.10
C VAL A 51 -12.38 9.25 3.81
N GLU A 52 -13.42 8.83 3.09
CA GLU A 52 -13.28 8.18 1.78
C GLU A 52 -12.51 9.07 0.79
N TYR A 53 -12.92 10.34 0.68
CA TYR A 53 -12.25 11.31 -0.16
C TYR A 53 -10.79 11.53 0.27
N GLY A 54 -10.54 11.68 1.57
CA GLY A 54 -9.20 11.83 2.14
C GLY A 54 -8.28 10.64 1.84
N LEU A 55 -8.81 9.41 1.96
CA LEU A 55 -8.10 8.20 1.57
C LEU A 55 -7.79 8.18 0.07
N GLY A 56 -8.72 8.58 -0.78
CA GLY A 56 -8.51 8.68 -2.22
C GLY A 56 -7.38 9.63 -2.61
N VAL A 57 -7.40 10.85 -2.07
CA VAL A 57 -6.32 11.83 -2.29
C VAL A 57 -4.98 11.30 -1.79
N PHE A 58 -4.98 10.69 -0.60
CA PHE A 58 -3.78 10.06 -0.04
C PHE A 58 -3.26 8.93 -0.94
N PHE A 59 -4.10 8.04 -1.45
CA PHE A 59 -3.72 6.93 -2.33
C PHE A 59 -3.11 7.40 -3.65
N LEU A 60 -3.69 8.43 -4.26
CA LEU A 60 -3.15 9.04 -5.48
C LEU A 60 -1.74 9.62 -5.23
N ALA A 61 -1.58 10.39 -4.14
CA ALA A 61 -0.29 10.95 -3.77
C ALA A 61 0.74 9.86 -3.42
N TYR A 62 0.32 8.85 -2.66
CA TYR A 62 1.13 7.69 -2.31
C TYR A 62 1.64 6.97 -3.55
N GLY A 63 0.76 6.70 -4.52
CA GLY A 63 1.13 6.05 -5.78
C GLY A 63 2.24 6.81 -6.51
N VAL A 64 2.12 8.13 -6.64
CA VAL A 64 3.15 8.97 -7.27
C VAL A 64 4.47 8.92 -6.49
N VAL A 65 4.42 9.14 -5.18
CA VAL A 65 5.62 9.22 -4.32
C VAL A 65 6.35 7.89 -4.27
N VAL A 66 5.65 6.78 -4.05
CA VAL A 66 6.26 5.46 -3.92
C VAL A 66 6.82 4.98 -5.25
N TYR A 67 6.14 5.23 -6.37
CA TYR A 67 6.66 4.89 -7.69
C TYR A 67 7.97 5.63 -7.99
N TRP A 68 8.03 6.91 -7.64
CA TRP A 68 9.25 7.70 -7.75
C TRP A 68 10.37 7.20 -6.82
N LEU A 69 10.06 6.88 -5.57
CA LEU A 69 11.03 6.30 -4.62
C LEU A 69 11.61 4.97 -5.11
N ALA A 70 10.79 4.13 -5.74
CA ALA A 70 11.22 2.86 -6.32
C ALA A 70 12.21 3.03 -7.49
N GLY A 71 12.28 4.23 -8.09
CA GLY A 71 13.21 4.58 -9.16
C GLY A 71 14.57 5.09 -8.69
N ARG A 72 14.74 5.42 -7.39
CA ARG A 72 15.98 6.00 -6.86
C ARG A 72 17.15 5.00 -6.86
N ASP A 73 18.37 5.50 -7.00
CA ASP A 73 19.59 4.70 -6.87
C ASP A 73 19.69 4.01 -5.51
N ARG A 74 19.37 4.76 -4.45
CA ARG A 74 19.24 4.25 -3.07
C ARG A 74 17.78 3.95 -2.76
N VAL A 75 17.33 2.74 -3.05
CA VAL A 75 15.94 2.30 -2.80
C VAL A 75 15.64 2.05 -1.32
N ARG A 76 16.65 1.68 -0.51
CA ARG A 76 16.48 1.22 0.87
C ARG A 76 15.65 2.16 1.77
N PRO A 77 15.88 3.49 1.81
CA PRO A 77 15.07 4.39 2.64
C PRO A 77 13.61 4.44 2.19
N GLY A 78 13.36 4.49 0.87
CA GLY A 78 12.02 4.47 0.31
C GLY A 78 11.28 3.16 0.61
N ALA A 79 11.98 2.03 0.51
CA ALA A 79 11.43 0.72 0.87
C ALA A 79 11.03 0.67 2.35
N ILE A 80 11.87 1.14 3.27
CA ILE A 80 11.54 1.20 4.70
C ILE A 80 10.29 2.05 4.94
N ALA A 81 10.23 3.25 4.36
CA ALA A 81 9.07 4.13 4.48
C ALA A 81 7.78 3.47 3.98
N THR A 82 7.85 2.78 2.84
CA THR A 82 6.71 2.10 2.20
C THR A 82 6.23 0.91 3.04
N ILE A 83 7.16 0.10 3.58
CA ILE A 83 6.83 -1.01 4.48
C ILE A 83 6.17 -0.50 5.76
N THR A 84 6.72 0.57 6.36
CA THR A 84 6.15 1.18 7.56
C THR A 84 4.75 1.72 7.29
N ALA A 85 4.54 2.40 6.17
CA ALA A 85 3.21 2.87 5.77
C ALA A 85 2.23 1.70 5.65
N ASN A 86 2.60 0.64 4.93
CA ASN A 86 1.76 -0.55 4.80
C ASN A 86 1.42 -1.19 6.15
N ALA A 87 2.39 -1.30 7.07
CA ALA A 87 2.15 -1.82 8.40
C ALA A 87 1.19 -0.93 9.21
N LEU A 88 1.36 0.40 9.15
CA LEU A 88 0.46 1.36 9.80
C LEU A 88 -0.96 1.26 9.23
N PHE A 89 -1.11 1.12 7.91
CA PHE A 89 -2.43 0.94 7.28
C PHE A 89 -3.05 -0.41 7.62
N THR A 90 -2.28 -1.50 7.72
CA THR A 90 -2.81 -2.79 8.20
C THR A 90 -3.43 -2.63 9.58
N VAL A 91 -2.68 -2.04 10.53
CA VAL A 91 -3.17 -1.83 11.90
C VAL A 91 -4.34 -0.85 11.91
N GLY A 92 -4.25 0.25 11.15
CA GLY A 92 -5.28 1.28 11.08
C GLY A 92 -6.60 0.74 10.52
N PHE A 93 -6.57 -0.04 9.44
CA PHE A 93 -7.78 -0.62 8.87
C PHE A 93 -8.44 -1.64 9.79
N VAL A 94 -7.68 -2.53 10.43
CA VAL A 94 -8.22 -3.46 11.45
C VAL A 94 -8.79 -2.67 12.63
N GLY A 95 -8.06 -1.68 13.13
CA GLY A 95 -8.50 -0.83 14.22
C GLY A 95 -9.80 -0.08 13.91
N LEU A 96 -9.93 0.50 12.72
CA LEU A 96 -11.14 1.20 12.28
C LEU A 96 -12.33 0.25 12.13
N ALA A 97 -12.10 -0.99 11.67
CA ALA A 97 -13.16 -1.99 11.55
C ALA A 97 -13.70 -2.40 12.92
N GLU A 98 -12.82 -2.57 13.90
CA GLU A 98 -13.17 -3.04 15.24
C GLU A 98 -13.57 -1.91 16.21
N ALA A 99 -13.26 -0.65 15.87
CA ALA A 99 -13.49 0.49 16.77
C ALA A 99 -14.98 0.82 16.99
N GLY A 100 -15.89 0.33 16.13
CA GLY A 100 -17.32 0.59 16.25
C GLY A 100 -17.73 2.07 16.09
N ILE A 101 -16.85 2.91 15.53
CA ILE A 101 -17.06 4.36 15.40
C ILE A 101 -17.96 4.75 14.21
N TRP A 102 -18.11 3.86 13.23
CA TRP A 102 -18.92 4.07 12.03
C TRP A 102 -19.96 2.96 11.87
N PRO A 103 -21.14 3.26 11.30
CA PRO A 103 -22.16 2.26 11.00
C PRO A 103 -21.76 1.46 9.75
N LEU A 104 -20.69 0.67 9.86
CA LEU A 104 -20.12 -0.08 8.74
C LEU A 104 -21.12 -1.10 8.20
N SER A 105 -21.28 -1.11 6.87
CA SER A 105 -21.97 -2.18 6.17
C SER A 105 -21.04 -3.39 5.97
N THR A 106 -21.57 -4.49 5.42
CA THR A 106 -20.74 -5.61 4.94
C THR A 106 -19.65 -5.15 3.95
N TRP A 107 -19.95 -4.17 3.09
CA TRP A 107 -18.96 -3.61 2.17
C TRP A 107 -17.91 -2.75 2.87
N GLY A 108 -18.28 -2.05 3.94
CA GLY A 108 -17.34 -1.31 4.79
C GLY A 108 -16.33 -2.24 5.46
N TYR A 109 -16.80 -3.34 6.06
CA TYR A 109 -15.90 -4.37 6.60
C TYR A 109 -15.03 -5.01 5.53
N ALA A 110 -15.59 -5.32 4.35
CA ALA A 110 -14.83 -5.86 3.23
C ALA A 110 -13.75 -4.89 2.74
N LEU A 111 -14.03 -3.58 2.68
CA LEU A 111 -13.07 -2.55 2.33
C LEU A 111 -11.93 -2.50 3.36
N LEU A 112 -12.25 -2.41 4.64
CA LEU A 112 -11.25 -2.27 5.70
C LEU A 112 -10.41 -3.54 5.84
N PHE A 113 -11.02 -4.73 6.00
CA PHE A 113 -10.25 -5.97 6.12
C PHE A 113 -9.55 -6.36 4.83
N GLY A 114 -10.16 -6.11 3.66
CA GLY A 114 -9.53 -6.30 2.37
C GLY A 114 -8.30 -5.39 2.21
N GLY A 115 -8.42 -4.12 2.60
CA GLY A 115 -7.31 -3.18 2.67
C GLY A 115 -6.22 -3.64 3.62
N ALA A 116 -6.58 -4.09 4.83
CA ALA A 116 -5.62 -4.59 5.82
C ALA A 116 -4.85 -5.82 5.33
N LEU A 117 -5.54 -6.77 4.71
CA LEU A 117 -4.95 -7.96 4.11
C LEU A 117 -4.00 -7.57 2.98
N TYR A 118 -4.45 -6.68 2.09
CA TYR A 118 -3.64 -6.18 0.99
C TYR A 118 -2.34 -5.55 1.50
N THR A 119 -2.42 -4.59 2.44
CA THR A 119 -1.24 -3.88 2.96
C THR A 119 -0.31 -4.82 3.72
N ALA A 120 -0.85 -5.81 4.44
CA ALA A 120 -0.05 -6.82 5.14
C ALA A 120 0.74 -7.69 4.15
N VAL A 121 0.09 -8.14 3.08
CA VAL A 121 0.72 -8.98 2.05
C VAL A 121 1.79 -8.19 1.29
N ILE A 122 1.46 -7.01 0.77
CA ILE A 122 2.41 -6.24 -0.04
C ILE A 122 3.59 -5.74 0.80
N GLY A 123 3.33 -5.31 2.05
CA GLY A 123 4.38 -4.95 3.01
C GLY A 123 5.32 -6.12 3.34
N SER A 124 4.79 -7.33 3.46
CA SER A 124 5.60 -8.55 3.67
C SER A 124 6.48 -8.89 2.47
N VAL A 125 5.97 -8.72 1.25
CA VAL A 125 6.75 -8.90 0.02
C VAL A 125 7.87 -7.84 -0.07
N GLN A 126 7.55 -6.57 0.21
CA GLN A 126 8.53 -5.48 0.24
C GLN A 126 9.63 -5.74 1.29
N TYR A 127 9.26 -6.17 2.50
CA TYR A 127 10.19 -6.52 3.56
C TYR A 127 11.10 -7.70 3.17
N THR A 128 10.54 -8.73 2.53
CA THR A 128 11.32 -9.86 2.02
C THR A 128 12.31 -9.42 0.94
N GLY A 129 11.91 -8.51 0.05
CA GLY A 129 12.80 -7.88 -0.91
C GLY A 129 13.91 -7.07 -0.24
N LEU A 130 13.57 -6.25 0.76
CA LEU A 130 14.51 -5.41 1.49
C LEU A 130 15.59 -6.22 2.22
N ARG A 131 15.22 -7.38 2.81
CA ARG A 131 16.17 -8.26 3.51
C ARG A 131 17.22 -8.91 2.61
N ARG A 132 17.04 -8.87 1.29
CA ARG A 132 17.95 -9.47 0.30
C ARG A 132 18.99 -8.49 -0.26
N ILE A 133 18.88 -7.21 0.12
CA ILE A 133 19.77 -6.10 -0.26
C ILE A 133 20.89 -5.98 0.76
#